data_AF-A0A944BUI5-F1
#
_entry.id   AF-A0A944BUI5-F1
#
_cell.length_a   1.000
_cell.length_b   1.000
_cell.length_c   1.000
_cell.angle_alpha   90.00
_cell.angle_beta   90.00
_cell.angle_gamma   90.00
#
_symmetry.space_group_name_H-M   'P 1'
#
loop_
_entity.id
_entity.type
_entity.pdbx_description
1 polymer ?
#
loop_
_entity_poly.entity_id
_entity_poly.type
_entity_poly.pdbx_seq_one_letter_code
_entity_poly.pdbx_strand_id
1 'polypeptide(L)' 'MRNFEKSHKLDHVCYDIRGPIMDEANRMTENGIKVLKLNIGNPAPFNFTAPDEIIRDMIYTLRDSEGYS' A
#
# COMPACT_ATOMS: atom_id res chain seq x y z
N MET A 1 -19.54 -5.59 28.41
CA MET A 1 -18.82 -5.78 27.14
C MET A 1 -17.49 -6.46 27.44
N ARG A 2 -17.06 -7.43 26.64
CA ARG A 2 -15.73 -8.05 26.76
C ARG A 2 -14.75 -7.22 25.92
N ASN A 3 -13.62 -6.83 26.50
CA ASN A 3 -12.53 -6.19 25.76
C ASN A 3 -11.68 -7.28 25.10
N PHE A 4 -11.35 -7.07 23.83
CA PHE A 4 -10.49 -7.94 23.05
C PHE A 4 -9.21 -7.17 22.71
N GLU A 5 -8.13 -7.54 23.40
CA GLU A 5 -6.81 -6.97 23.15
C GLU A 5 -6.13 -7.63 21.94
N LYS A 6 -5.12 -6.97 21.38
CA LYS A 6 -4.27 -7.58 20.33
C LYS A 6 -3.56 -8.82 20.87
N SER A 7 -3.28 -9.76 19.98
CA SER A 7 -2.47 -10.93 20.31
C SER A 7 -1.05 -10.51 20.69
N HIS A 8 -0.51 -11.11 21.75
CA HIS A 8 0.89 -10.93 22.19
C HIS A 8 1.94 -11.19 21.11
N LYS A 9 1.60 -11.93 20.05
CA LYS A 9 2.47 -12.13 18.88
C LYS A 9 2.81 -10.82 18.16
N LEU A 10 2.03 -9.76 18.37
CA LEU A 10 2.20 -8.47 17.72
C LEU A 10 2.94 -7.44 18.60
N ASP A 11 3.28 -7.77 19.84
CA ASP A 11 3.82 -6.82 20.83
C ASP A 11 5.14 -6.15 20.39
N HIS A 12 5.87 -6.77 19.46
CA HIS A 12 7.14 -6.26 18.92
C HIS A 12 7.11 -6.04 17.39
N VAL A 13 5.93 -6.08 16.77
CA VAL A 13 5.79 -5.85 15.33
C VAL A 13 5.69 -4.34 15.08
N CYS A 14 6.77 -3.76 14.58
CA CYS A 14 6.84 -2.35 14.19
C CYS A 14 7.05 -2.23 12.68
N TYR A 15 5.97 -1.89 11.96
CA TYR A 15 6.01 -1.55 10.54
C TYR A 15 5.39 -0.16 10.33
N ASP A 16 6.19 0.87 10.61
CA ASP A 16 5.70 2.25 10.78
C ASP A 16 5.64 3.06 9.49
N ILE A 17 5.77 2.42 8.32
CA ILE A 17 5.63 3.08 7.02
C ILE A 17 4.27 3.80 6.88
N ARG A 18 3.26 3.31 7.60
CA ARG A 18 1.91 3.90 7.70
C ARG A 18 1.54 4.29 9.14
N GLY A 19 2.53 4.67 9.94
CA GLY A 19 2.32 5.11 11.32
C GLY A 19 1.92 6.59 11.43
N PRO A 20 2.04 7.19 12.63
CA PRO A 20 1.57 8.55 12.94
C PRO A 20 2.12 9.65 12.02
N ILE A 21 3.31 9.45 11.45
CA ILE A 21 3.92 10.39 10.49
C ILE A 21 3.11 10.44 9.20
N MET A 22 2.59 9.29 8.73
CA MET A 22 1.73 9.24 7.56
C MET A 22 0.38 9.91 7.83
N ASP A 23 -0.17 9.75 9.04
CA ASP A 23 -1.41 10.40 9.46
C ASP A 23 -1.28 11.92 9.41
N GLU A 24 -0.17 12.46 9.93
CA GLU A 24 0.11 13.88 9.87
C GLU A 24 0.33 14.38 8.43
N ALA A 25 1.07 13.62 7.60
CA ALA A 25 1.24 13.94 6.19
C ALA A 25 -0.09 13.96 5.43
N ASN A 26 -1.02 13.06 5.76
CA ASN A 26 -2.37 13.05 5.19
C ASN A 26 -3.17 14.27 5.65
N ARG A 27 -3.14 14.60 6.95
CA ARG A 27 -3.78 15.81 7.49
C ARG A 27 -3.27 17.07 6.80
N MET A 28 -1.96 17.19 6.57
CA MET A 28 -1.37 18.30 5.81
C MET A 28 -1.91 18.34 4.37
N THR A 29 -1.98 17.18 3.70
CA THR A 29 -2.48 17.05 2.33
C THR A 29 -3.97 17.44 2.23
N GLU A 30 -4.80 17.04 3.18
CA GLU A 30 -6.22 17.39 3.27
C GLU A 30 -6.42 18.89 3.49
N ASN A 31 -5.51 19.56 4.19
CA ASN A 31 -5.49 21.02 4.33
C ASN A 31 -4.93 21.75 3.09
N GLY A 32 -4.72 21.05 1.98
CA GLY A 32 -4.24 21.60 0.71
C GLY A 32 -2.72 21.81 0.63
N ILE A 33 -1.96 21.34 1.63
CA ILE A 33 -0.50 21.44 1.61
C ILE A 33 0.06 20.34 0.73
N LYS A 34 0.91 20.71 -0.24
CA LYS A 34 1.60 19.72 -1.08
C LYS A 34 2.70 19.03 -0.27
N VAL A 35 2.52 17.74 0.01
CA VAL A 35 3.53 16.89 0.66
C VAL A 35 4.21 15.99 -0.38
N LEU A 36 5.53 16.07 -0.51
CA LEU A 36 6.31 15.16 -1.34
C LEU A 36 6.61 13.87 -0.56
N LYS A 37 6.03 12.75 -1.01
CA LYS A 37 6.13 11.45 -0.34
C LYS A 37 7.41 10.72 -0.76
N LEU A 38 8.46 10.82 0.04
CA LEU A 38 9.74 10.11 -0.14
C LEU A 38 9.89 8.89 0.79
N ASN A 39 8.81 8.55 1.50
CA ASN A 39 8.77 7.51 2.52
C ASN A 39 8.51 6.10 1.97
N ILE A 40 8.03 5.96 0.73
CA ILE A 40 7.67 4.68 0.12
C ILE A 40 8.22 4.62 -1.30
N GLY A 41 8.87 3.51 -1.64
CA GLY A 41 9.26 3.18 -3.02
C GLY A 41 8.07 2.75 -3.87
N ASN A 42 7.02 3.56 -3.96
CA ASN A 42 5.88 3.33 -4.85
C ASN A 42 6.18 4.02 -6.19
N PRO A 43 6.42 3.30 -7.29
CA PRO A 43 6.82 3.91 -8.56
C PRO A 43 5.68 4.69 -9.25
N ALA A 44 4.43 4.29 -9.05
CA ALA A 44 3.30 4.83 -9.82
C ALA A 44 3.05 6.35 -9.63
N PRO A 45 3.13 6.92 -8.41
CA PRO A 45 3.10 8.37 -8.19
C PRO A 45 4.21 9.16 -8.90
N PHE A 46 5.29 8.48 -9.32
CA PHE A 46 6.41 9.06 -10.06
C PHE A 46 6.39 8.69 -11.55
N ASN A 47 5.22 8.32 -12.07
CA ASN A 47 4.99 8.01 -13.49
C ASN A 47 5.75 6.80 -14.04
N PHE A 48 6.21 5.89 -13.17
CA PHE A 48 6.69 4.59 -13.58
C PHE A 48 5.51 3.62 -13.66
N THR A 49 5.20 3.17 -14.88
CA THR A 49 4.15 2.18 -15.15
C THR A 49 4.76 0.83 -15.50
N ALA A 50 3.99 -0.25 -15.30
CA ALA A 50 4.39 -1.56 -15.80
C ALA A 50 4.50 -1.52 -17.34
N PRO A 51 5.45 -2.26 -17.93
CA PRO A 51 5.55 -2.41 -19.39
C PRO A 51 4.27 -2.98 -20.01
N ASP A 52 3.99 -2.57 -21.25
CA ASP A 52 2.80 -3.01 -21.99
C ASP A 52 2.72 -4.53 -22.17
N GLU A 53 3.87 -5.20 -22.34
CA GLU A 53 3.94 -6.66 -22.46
C GLU A 53 3.39 -7.36 -21.22
N ILE A 54 3.73 -6.88 -20.02
CA ILE A 54 3.26 -7.45 -18.75
C ILE A 54 1.75 -7.29 -18.64
N ILE A 55 1.25 -6.09 -18.94
CA ILE A 55 -0.18 -5.78 -18.85
C ILE A 55 -0.97 -6.64 -19.85
N ARG A 56 -0.47 -6.75 -21.08
CA ARG A 56 -1.09 -7.57 -22.13
C ARG A 56 -1.15 -9.04 -21.71
N ASP A 57 -0.03 -9.60 -21.25
CA ASP A 57 0.03 -11.01 -20.90
C ASP A 57 -0.87 -11.32 -19.70
N MET A 58 -0.88 -10.44 -18.68
CA MET A 58 -1.81 -10.56 -17.55
C MET A 58 -3.28 -10.57 -18.00
N ILE A 59 -3.66 -9.72 -18.96
CA ILE A 59 -5.03 -9.68 -19.51
C ILE A 59 -5.37 -11.01 -20.20
N TYR A 60 -4.45 -11.55 -21.00
CA TYR A 60 -4.66 -12.80 -21.72
C TYR A 60 -4.82 -14.00 -20.78
N THR A 61 -3.99 -14.10 -19.76
CA THR A 61 -3.96 -15.28 -18.87
C THR A 61 -4.98 -15.21 -17.74
N LEU A 62 -5.66 -14.08 -17.53
CA LEU A 62 -6.52 -13.85 -16.36
C LEU A 62 -7.62 -14.90 -16.22
N ARG A 63 -8.29 -15.28 -17.32
CA ARG A 63 -9.38 -16.26 -17.29
C ARG A 63 -8.89 -17.67 -16.97
N ASP A 64 -7.72 -18.02 -17.48
CA ASP A 64 -7.13 -19.35 -17.28
C ASP A 64 -6.51 -19.50 -15.87
N SER A 65 -6.34 -18.38 -15.15
CA SER A 65 -5.71 -18.32 -13.82
C SER A 65 -6.70 -18.14 -12.67
N GLU A 66 -8.01 -18.31 -12.90
CA GLU A 66 -9.04 -18.06 -11.88
C GLU A 66 -9.13 -19.19 -10.82
N GLY A 67 -8.71 -20.41 -11.18
CA GLY A 67 -8.81 -21.60 -10.34
C GLY A 67 -7.47 -22.08 -9.80
N TYR A 68 -7.52 -22.77 -8.67
CA TYR A 68 -6.40 -23.60 -8.20
C TYR A 68 -6.34 -24.90 -9.01
N SER A 69 -5.14 -25.44 -9.21
CA SER A 69 -4.92 -26.77 -9.80
C SER A 69 -5.22 -27.91 -8.84
#